data_AF-A0A078LSV0-F1
#
_entry.id   AF-A0A078LSV0-F1
#
_cell.length_a   1.000
_cell.length_b   1.000
_cell.length_c   1.000
_cell.angle_alpha   90.00
_cell.angle_beta   90.00
_cell.angle_gamma   90.00
#
_symmetry.space_group_name_H-M   'P 1'
#
loop_
_entity.id
_entity.type
_entity.pdbx_description
1 polymer ?
#
loop_
_entity_poly.entity_id
_entity_poly.type
_entity_poly.pdbx_seq_one_letter_code
_entity_poly.pdbx_strand_id
1 'polypeptide(L)'
;MSIKSRARQLGQGMTEYIIIVALIAISAIVVYNLFGSTVREQVGDMAAELGGGQATQAANTTGTEAQQAAGTAHNLGSFQQEERQ
;
A
#
# COMPACT_ATOMS: atom_id res chain seq x y z
N MET A 1 10.57 -1.94 48.67
CA MET A 1 10.86 -1.20 47.42
C MET A 1 9.55 -1.03 46.67
N SER A 2 8.94 0.15 46.73
CA SER A 2 7.61 0.41 46.14
C SER A 2 7.74 0.58 44.62
N ILE A 3 7.15 -0.33 43.85
CA ILE A 3 7.06 -0.21 42.39
C ILE A 3 5.98 0.84 42.12
N LYS A 4 6.40 2.07 41.78
CA LYS A 4 5.48 3.10 41.29
C LYS A 4 4.89 2.61 39.96
N SER A 5 3.62 2.21 40.00
CA SER A 5 2.80 2.05 38.81
C SER A 5 2.80 3.37 38.06
N ARG A 6 3.35 3.38 36.84
CA ARG A 6 3.19 4.52 35.93
C ARG A 6 1.72 4.52 35.51
N ALA A 7 0.88 5.26 36.23
CA ALA A 7 -0.42 5.66 35.73
C ALA A 7 -0.21 6.60 34.53
N ARG A 8 0.14 6.02 33.39
CA ARG A 8 -0.04 6.66 32.09
C ARG A 8 -1.40 6.20 31.63
N GLN A 9 -2.42 7.03 31.77
CA GLN A 9 -3.50 7.16 30.80
C GLN A 9 -4.57 8.12 31.30
N LEU A 10 -4.35 9.39 30.99
CA LEU A 10 -5.42 10.34 30.73
C LEU A 10 -5.30 10.61 29.24
N GLY A 11 -5.89 9.73 28.42
CA GLY A 11 -5.67 9.74 26.97
C GLY A 11 -5.98 8.44 26.22
N GLN A 12 -6.00 7.26 26.88
CA GLN A 12 -6.49 5.98 26.29
C GLN A 12 -7.96 6.00 25.86
N GLY A 13 -8.55 7.18 25.68
CA GLY A 13 -9.86 7.34 25.12
C GLY A 13 -9.89 6.66 23.76
N MET A 14 -11.01 6.01 23.48
CA MET A 14 -11.27 5.26 22.26
C MET A 14 -10.88 6.04 20.97
N THR A 15 -10.83 7.38 21.03
CA THR A 15 -10.36 8.26 19.96
C THR A 15 -8.94 7.97 19.46
N GLU A 16 -7.96 7.70 20.34
CA GLU A 16 -6.59 7.40 19.89
C GLU A 16 -6.54 6.09 19.09
N TYR A 17 -7.28 5.08 19.55
CA TYR A 17 -7.44 3.82 18.83
C TYR A 17 -8.16 4.01 17.50
N ILE A 18 -9.21 4.83 17.45
CA ILE A 18 -9.94 5.15 16.22
C ILE A 18 -9.00 5.79 15.19
N ILE A 19 -8.13 6.72 15.61
CA ILE A 19 -7.17 7.37 14.71
C ILE A 19 -6.17 6.34 14.15
N ILE A 20 -5.59 5.49 15.00
CA ILE A 20 -4.63 4.46 14.54
C ILE A 20 -5.30 3.47 13.59
N VAL A 21 -6.51 3.00 13.90
CA VAL A 21 -7.27 2.07 13.05
C VAL A 21 -7.61 2.71 11.71
N ALA A 22 -8.01 3.99 11.69
CA ALA A 22 -8.27 4.71 10.45
C ALA A 22 -7.02 4.80 9.56
N LEU A 23 -5.84 5.06 10.14
CA LEU A 23 -4.58 5.11 9.40
C LEU A 23 -4.19 3.73 8.82
N ILE A 24 -4.39 2.66 9.57
CA ILE A 24 -4.15 1.29 9.10
C ILE A 24 -5.11 0.95 7.94
N ALA A 25 -6.40 1.30 8.07
CA ALA A 25 -7.40 1.03 7.03
C ALA A 25 -7.07 1.74 5.71
N ILE A 26 -6.68 3.01 5.75
CA ILE A 26 -6.25 3.77 4.57
C ILE A 26 -5.00 3.13 3.94
N SER A 27 -4.01 2.77 4.77
CA SER A 27 -2.79 2.10 4.30
C SER A 27 -3.09 0.76 3.64
N ALA A 28 -4.02 -0.02 4.21
CA ALA A 28 -4.42 -1.32 3.66
C ALA A 28 -5.04 -1.18 2.27
N ILE A 29 -5.92 -0.19 2.04
CA ILE A 29 -6.50 0.05 0.70
C ILE A 29 -5.40 0.29 -0.33
N VAL A 30 -4.38 1.09 0.00
CA VAL A 30 -3.26 1.40 -0.90
C VAL A 30 -2.43 0.15 -1.19
N VAL A 31 -2.05 -0.60 -0.15
CA VAL A 31 -1.25 -1.83 -0.29
C VAL A 31 -2.00 -2.89 -1.08
N TYR A 32 -3.30 -3.10 -0.83
CA TYR A 32 -4.07 -4.10 -1.58
C TYR A 32 -4.19 -3.78 -3.07
N ASN A 33 -4.34 -2.51 -3.44
CA ASN A 33 -4.39 -2.11 -4.84
C ASN A 33 -3.02 -2.25 -5.53
N LEU A 34 -1.97 -1.72 -4.91
CA LEU A 34 -0.63 -1.70 -5.50
C LEU A 34 0.02 -3.09 -5.51
N PHE A 35 0.01 -3.77 -4.37
CA PHE A 35 0.64 -5.08 -4.25
C PHE A 35 -0.19 -6.18 -4.93
N GLY A 36 -1.52 -6.03 -4.95
CA GLY A 36 -2.41 -6.97 -5.62
C GLY A 36 -2.23 -6.99 -7.14
N SER A 37 -2.04 -5.83 -7.77
CA SER A 37 -1.73 -5.77 -9.21
C SER A 37 -0.34 -6.34 -9.50
N THR A 38 0.70 -5.91 -8.75
CA THR A 38 2.08 -6.39 -8.95
C THR A 38 2.20 -7.91 -8.78
N VAL A 39 1.62 -8.49 -7.73
CA VAL A 39 1.68 -9.94 -7.50
C VAL A 39 0.93 -10.69 -8.61
N ARG A 40 -0.25 -10.19 -9.02
CA ARG A 40 -1.02 -10.80 -10.12
C ARG A 40 -0.24 -10.79 -11.43
N GLU A 41 0.43 -9.69 -11.73
CA GLU A 41 1.20 -9.50 -12.94
C GLU A 41 2.44 -10.41 -12.97
N GLN A 42 3.19 -10.47 -11.87
CA GLN A 42 4.32 -11.41 -11.72
C GLN A 42 3.88 -12.88 -11.83
N VAL A 43 2.74 -13.25 -11.23
CA VAL A 43 2.21 -14.61 -11.34
C VAL A 43 1.71 -14.90 -12.77
N GLY A 44 1.13 -13.91 -13.44
CA GLY A 44 0.75 -14.00 -14.85
C GLY A 44 1.96 -14.23 -15.76
N ASP A 45 3.05 -13.49 -15.53
CA ASP A 45 4.30 -13.64 -16.27
C ASP A 45 4.96 -15.00 -16.02
N MET A 46 5.00 -15.47 -14.77
CA MET A 46 5.48 -16.82 -14.44
C MET A 46 4.63 -17.91 -15.09
N ALA A 47 3.30 -17.75 -15.11
CA ALA A 47 2.40 -18.71 -15.75
C ALA A 47 2.56 -18.70 -17.29
N ALA A 48 2.79 -17.53 -17.89
CA ALA A 48 3.07 -17.40 -19.31
C ALA A 48 4.40 -18.06 -19.68
N GLU A 49 5.44 -17.88 -18.86
CA GLU A 49 6.75 -18.51 -19.03
C GLU A 49 6.69 -20.03 -18.88
N LEU A 50 5.98 -20.53 -17.86
CA LEU A 50 5.71 -21.96 -17.68
C LEU A 50 4.87 -22.57 -18.81
N GLY A 51 4.00 -21.77 -19.43
CA GLY A 51 3.21 -22.13 -20.60
C GLY A 51 3.97 -22.10 -21.93
N GLY A 52 5.26 -21.72 -21.92
CA GLY A 52 6.11 -21.63 -23.11
C GLY A 52 6.06 -20.29 -23.86
N GLY A 53 5.41 -19.27 -23.29
CA GLY A 53 5.40 -17.88 -23.78
C GLY A 53 6.60 -17.07 -23.28
N GLN A 54 7.03 -16.07 -24.04
CA GLN A 54 8.14 -15.18 -23.65
C GLN A 54 7.62 -14.07 -22.72
N ALA A 55 7.97 -14.14 -21.43
CA ALA A 55 7.57 -13.19 -20.38
C ALA A 55 8.41 -11.89 -20.35
N THR A 56 8.79 -11.33 -21.50
CA THR A 56 9.98 -10.46 -21.53
C THR A 56 9.70 -8.94 -21.53
N GLN A 57 8.46 -8.48 -21.69
CA GLN A 57 8.22 -7.02 -21.82
C GLN A 57 7.29 -6.40 -20.75
N ALA A 58 6.42 -7.17 -20.10
CA ALA A 58 5.52 -6.64 -19.08
C ALA A 58 6.26 -6.33 -17.77
N ALA A 59 6.92 -7.33 -17.16
CA ALA A 59 7.64 -7.18 -15.89
C ALA A 59 8.63 -5.99 -15.84
N ASN A 60 9.40 -5.74 -16.90
CA ASN A 60 10.31 -4.59 -16.95
C ASN A 60 9.56 -3.27 -16.98
N THR A 61 8.49 -3.17 -17.78
CA THR A 61 7.66 -1.97 -17.87
C THR A 61 6.98 -1.70 -16.53
N THR A 62 6.36 -2.71 -15.92
CA THR A 62 5.73 -2.64 -14.60
C THR A 62 6.74 -2.27 -13.51
N GLY A 63 7.94 -2.84 -13.53
CA GLY A 63 9.00 -2.51 -12.58
C GLY A 63 9.46 -1.05 -12.69
N THR A 64 9.53 -0.53 -13.91
CA THR A 64 9.91 0.87 -14.17
C THR A 64 8.80 1.84 -13.75
N GLU A 65 7.53 1.48 -14.00
CA GLU A 65 6.36 2.24 -13.56
C GLU A 65 6.21 2.24 -12.04
N ALA A 66 6.44 1.09 -11.39
CA ALA A 66 6.44 0.98 -9.94
C ALA A 66 7.56 1.81 -9.29
N GLN A 67 8.76 1.87 -9.90
CA GLN A 67 9.84 2.75 -9.45
C GLN A 67 9.50 4.24 -9.62
N GLN A 68 8.86 4.61 -10.73
CA GLN A 68 8.39 5.99 -10.93
C GLN A 68 7.28 6.37 -9.95
N ALA A 69 6.32 5.47 -9.70
CA ALA A 69 5.27 5.67 -8.72
C ALA A 69 5.82 5.77 -7.30
N ALA A 70 6.80 4.94 -6.93
CA ALA A 70 7.47 4.98 -5.64
C ALA A 70 8.29 6.27 -5.42
N GLY A 71 8.85 6.83 -6.49
CA GLY A 71 9.54 8.14 -6.46
C GLY A 71 8.59 9.34 -6.42
N THR A 72 7.30 9.14 -6.68
CA THR A 72 6.31 10.21 -6.73
C THR A 72 5.69 10.42 -5.35
N ALA A 73 6.11 11.48 -4.66
CA ALA A 73 5.56 11.85 -3.37
C ALA A 73 4.07 12.26 -3.48
N HIS A 74 3.16 11.33 -3.20
CA HIS A 74 1.73 11.61 -3.15
C HIS A 74 1.40 12.44 -1.91
N ASN A 75 0.75 13.59 -2.12
CA ASN A 75 0.24 14.45 -1.07
C ASN A 75 -1.27 14.66 -1.27
N LEU A 76 -1.96 15.27 -0.30
CA LEU A 76 -3.42 15.39 -0.35
C LEU A 76 -3.94 16.16 -1.59
N GLY A 77 -3.10 16.96 -2.24
CA GLY A 77 -3.42 17.65 -3.50
C GLY A 77 -3.13 16.85 -4.76
N SER A 78 -2.40 15.73 -4.66
CA SER A 78 -2.09 14.86 -5.81
C SER A 78 -3.24 13.89 -6.15
N PHE A 79 -4.25 13.77 -5.28
CA PHE A 79 -5.50 13.09 -5.59
C PHE A 79 -6.47 14.07 -6.28
N GLN A 80 -6.11 14.53 -7.49
CA GLN A 80 -7.10 15.15 -8.36
C GLN A 80 -7.97 14.03 -8.93
N GLN A 81 -9.18 13.94 -8.38
CA GLN A 81 -10.22 13.06 -8.88
C GLN A 81 -10.58 13.53 -10.29
N GLU A 82 -10.12 12.82 -11.32
CA GLU A 82 -10.63 13.01 -12.69
C GLU A 82 -12.12 12.66 -12.66
N GLU A 83 -12.95 13.69 -12.49
CA GLU A 83 -14.39 13.62 -12.75
C GLU A 83 -14.56 13.29 -14.23
N ARG A 84 -14.73 11.99 -14.53
CA ARG A 84 -15.19 11.55 -15.84
C ARG A 84 -16.60 12.10 -16.05
N GLN A 85 -16.71 13.14 -16.88
CA GLN A 85 -17.95 13.65 -17.45
C GLN A 85 -18.63 12.58 -18.31
#